data_AF-A0A8R1HVZ0-F1
#
_entry.id   AF-A0A8R1HVZ0-F1
#
_cell.length_a   1.000
_cell.length_b   1.000
_cell.length_c   1.000
_cell.angle_alpha   90.00
_cell.angle_beta   90.00
_cell.angle_gamma   90.00
#
_symmetry.space_group_name_H-M   'P 1'
#
loop_
_entity.id
_entity.type
_entity.pdbx_description
1 polymer ?
#
loop_
_entity_poly.entity_id
_entity_poly.type
_entity_poly.pdbx_seq_one_letter_code
_entity_poly.pdbx_strand_id
1 'polypeptide(L)'
;MLDLLTFVSIIHNVVAILGMSFNLLLIYLALFQSPLVLRLYSTLIANFAITDFFACFFDFFVQQRLIPAGFTLAYVSNGPCKYFGTNTCFVG
;
A
#
# COMPACT_ATOMS: atom_id res chain seq x y z
N MET A 1 -26.75 -0.68 2.04
CA MET A 1 -25.59 -0.76 2.96
C MET A 1 -24.46 -1.59 2.35
N LEU A 2 -24.78 -2.76 1.75
CA LEU A 2 -23.81 -3.60 1.04
C LEU A 2 -23.18 -2.88 -0.17
N ASP A 3 -23.96 -2.08 -0.90
CA ASP A 3 -23.50 -1.36 -2.11
C ASP A 3 -22.46 -0.27 -1.83
N LEU A 4 -22.57 0.39 -0.66
CA LEU A 4 -21.60 1.41 -0.25
C LEU A 4 -20.26 0.76 0.13
N LEU A 5 -20.31 -0.38 0.82
CA LEU A 5 -19.11 -1.07 1.29
C LEU A 5 -18.31 -1.65 0.13
N THR A 6 -19.00 -2.22 -0.87
CA THR A 6 -18.39 -2.71 -2.11
C THR A 6 -17.82 -1.57 -2.94
N PHE A 7 -18.55 -0.46 -3.06
CA PHE A 7 -18.05 0.73 -3.76
C PHE A 7 -16.76 1.28 -3.13
N VAL A 8 -16.72 1.45 -1.81
CA VAL A 8 -15.52 1.93 -1.10
C VAL A 8 -14.36 0.96 -1.28
N SER A 9 -14.61 -0.35 -1.22
CA SER A 9 -13.57 -1.35 -1.46
C SER A 9 -13.00 -1.27 -2.88
N ILE A 10 -13.84 -1.14 -3.90
CA ILE A 10 -13.38 -1.00 -5.29
C ILE A 10 -12.53 0.25 -5.47
N ILE A 11 -12.97 1.39 -4.96
CA ILE A 11 -12.21 2.64 -5.03
C ILE A 11 -10.86 2.50 -4.33
N HIS A 12 -10.84 1.90 -3.13
CA HIS A 12 -9.60 1.66 -2.40
C HIS A 12 -8.62 0.79 -3.20
N ASN A 13 -9.09 -0.30 -3.81
CA ASN A 13 -8.27 -1.14 -4.68
C ASN A 13 -7.68 -0.35 -5.86
N VAL A 14 -8.49 0.47 -6.53
CA VAL A 14 -8.03 1.29 -7.68
C VAL A 14 -6.98 2.31 -7.25
N VAL A 15 -7.22 3.00 -6.12
CA VAL A 15 -6.27 3.99 -5.59
C VAL A 15 -4.96 3.32 -5.17
N ALA A 16 -5.01 2.14 -4.54
CA ALA A 16 -3.81 1.41 -4.17
C ALA A 16 -2.99 0.97 -5.40
N ILE A 17 -3.64 0.48 -6.45
CA ILE A 17 -2.97 0.09 -7.70
C ILE A 17 -2.32 1.31 -8.38
N LEU A 18 -3.03 2.45 -8.43
CA LEU A 18 -2.47 3.70 -8.96
C LEU A 18 -1.29 4.19 -8.12
N GLY A 19 -1.41 4.16 -6.79
CA GLY A 19 -0.35 4.52 -5.86
C GLY A 19 0.91 3.67 -6.06
N MET A 20 0.75 2.36 -6.17
CA MET A 20 1.87 1.45 -6.49
C MET A 20 2.49 1.77 -7.87
N SER A 21 1.65 2.02 -8.89
CA SER A 21 2.12 2.31 -10.26
C SER A 21 2.91 3.61 -10.35
N PHE A 22 2.43 4.68 -9.70
CA PHE A 22 3.11 5.98 -9.69
C PHE A 22 4.40 5.96 -8.87
N ASN A 23 4.41 5.27 -7.73
CA ASN A 23 5.64 5.11 -6.96
C ASN A 23 6.68 4.26 -7.71
N LEU A 24 6.26 3.21 -8.41
CA LEU A 24 7.15 2.42 -9.26
C LEU A 24 7.74 3.26 -10.41
N LEU A 25 6.91 4.10 -11.05
CA LEU A 25 7.37 5.05 -12.06
C LEU A 25 8.36 6.05 -11.48
N LEU A 26 8.11 6.56 -10.27
CA LEU A 26 8.99 7.51 -9.60
C LEU A 26 10.34 6.88 -9.27
N ILE A 27 10.36 5.62 -8.82
CA ILE A 27 11.59 4.84 -8.60
C ILE A 27 12.35 4.69 -9.93
N TYR A 28 11.66 4.35 -11.01
CA TYR A 28 12.28 4.23 -12.33
C TYR A 28 12.93 5.55 -12.78
N LEU A 29 12.21 6.68 -12.69
CA LEU A 29 12.74 7.99 -13.05
C LEU A 29 13.91 8.40 -12.14
N ALA A 30 13.83 8.10 -10.84
CA ALA A 30 14.91 8.38 -9.90
C ALA A 30 16.19 7.61 -10.26
N LEU A 31 16.09 6.33 -10.60
CA LEU A 31 17.25 5.49 -10.89
C LEU A 31 17.86 5.73 -12.28
N PHE A 32 17.03 5.90 -13.31
CA PHE A 32 17.51 5.90 -14.70
C PHE A 32 17.64 7.30 -15.31
N GLN A 33 16.84 8.27 -14.88
CA GLN A 33 16.77 9.60 -15.52
C GLN A 33 17.45 10.72 -14.71
N SER A 34 17.88 10.45 -13.48
CA SER A 34 18.38 11.52 -12.59
C SER A 34 19.79 12.01 -12.95
N PRO A 35 19.99 13.32 -13.20
CA PRO A 35 21.31 13.88 -13.49
C PRO A 35 22.19 13.95 -12.24
N LEU A 36 23.51 13.92 -12.43
CA LEU A 36 24.54 13.91 -11.37
C LEU A 36 24.39 15.02 -10.31
N VAL A 37 23.89 16.19 -10.70
CA VAL A 37 23.68 17.35 -9.82
C VAL A 37 22.54 17.12 -8.82
N LEU A 38 21.58 16.26 -9.14
CA LEU A 38 20.41 15.96 -8.30
C LEU A 38 20.51 14.62 -7.56
N ARG A 39 21.69 13.98 -7.56
CA ARG A 39 21.84 12.60 -7.08
C ARG A 39 21.51 12.40 -5.60
N LEU A 40 21.80 13.39 -4.74
CA LEU A 40 21.39 13.37 -3.33
C LEU A 40 19.87 13.42 -3.17
N TYR A 41 19.22 14.35 -3.85
CA TYR A 41 17.76 14.49 -3.83
C TYR A 41 17.06 13.28 -4.45
N SER A 42 17.59 12.74 -5.54
CA SER A 42 17.08 11.55 -6.21
C SER A 42 17.13 10.31 -5.31
N THR A 43 18.20 10.14 -4.53
CA THR A 43 18.31 9.02 -3.58
C THR A 43 17.25 9.12 -2.48
N LEU A 44 16.99 10.33 -1.97
CA LEU A 44 15.93 10.54 -0.97
C LEU A 44 14.55 10.27 -1.56
N ILE A 45 14.27 10.76 -2.76
CA ILE A 45 13.00 10.53 -3.48
C ILE A 45 12.81 9.05 -3.75
N ALA A 46 13.85 8.33 -4.18
CA ALA A 46 13.78 6.89 -4.40
C ALA A 46 13.45 6.13 -3.12
N ASN A 47 14.11 6.43 -2.00
CA ASN A 47 13.80 5.79 -0.71
C ASN A 47 12.36 6.06 -0.25
N PHE A 48 11.89 7.30 -0.43
CA PHE A 48 10.51 7.66 -0.12
C PHE A 48 9.53 6.87 -1.00
N ALA A 49 9.77 6.83 -2.31
CA ALA A 49 8.93 6.11 -3.27
C ALA A 49 8.92 4.60 -3.03
N ILE A 50 10.05 4.01 -2.63
CA ILE A 50 10.13 2.59 -2.24
C ILE A 50 9.26 2.33 -1.00
N THR A 51 9.37 3.21 0.01
CA THR A 51 8.59 3.07 1.25
C THR A 51 7.10 3.19 0.98
N ASP A 52 6.70 4.19 0.19
CA ASP A 52 5.30 4.40 -0.21
C ASP A 52 4.77 3.24 -1.06
N PHE A 53 5.59 2.70 -1.98
CA PHE A 53 5.23 1.51 -2.74
C PHE A 53 4.90 0.33 -1.83
N PHE A 54 5.77 0.03 -0.87
CA PHE A 54 5.55 -1.07 0.07
C PHE A 54 4.36 -0.79 1.00
N ALA A 55 4.17 0.44 1.45
CA ALA A 55 3.01 0.82 2.25
C ALA A 55 1.70 0.55 1.48
N CYS A 56 1.59 0.98 0.22
CA CYS A 56 0.43 0.69 -0.63
C CYS A 56 0.27 -0.81 -0.92
N PHE A 57 1.37 -1.54 -1.11
CA PHE A 57 1.35 -2.98 -1.35
C PHE A 57 0.79 -3.74 -0.14
N PHE A 58 1.28 -3.44 1.05
CA PHE A 58 0.86 -4.06 2.30
C PHE A 58 -0.60 -3.71 2.65
N ASP A 59 -0.98 -2.44 2.50
CA ASP A 59 -2.37 -1.99 2.67
C ASP A 59 -3.33 -2.73 1.73
N PHE A 60 -2.96 -2.85 0.44
CA PHE A 60 -3.71 -3.64 -0.54
C PHE A 60 -3.73 -5.14 -0.20
N PHE A 61 -2.63 -5.69 0.31
CA PHE A 61 -2.49 -7.11 0.61
C PHE A 61 -3.36 -7.53 1.81
N VAL A 62 -3.46 -6.69 2.85
CA VAL A 62 -4.21 -7.01 4.07
C VAL A 62 -5.65 -6.50 4.01
N GLN A 63 -5.87 -5.30 3.47
CA GLN A 63 -7.16 -4.56 3.53
C GLN A 63 -7.77 -4.60 4.93
N GLN A 64 -7.06 -3.97 5.87
CA GLN A 64 -7.37 -4.08 7.28
C GLN A 64 -8.57 -3.20 7.68
N ARG A 65 -9.59 -3.80 8.28
CA ARG A 65 -10.69 -3.09 8.91
C ARG A 65 -10.57 -3.19 10.43
N LEU A 66 -10.47 -2.04 11.08
CA LEU A 66 -10.40 -1.90 12.54
C LEU A 66 -11.81 -1.70 13.11
N ILE A 67 -12.20 -2.52 14.08
CA ILE A 67 -13.45 -2.36 14.80
C ILE A 67 -13.10 -2.16 16.29
N PRO A 68 -13.25 -0.94 16.83
CA PRO A 68 -12.99 -0.68 18.24
C PRO A 68 -14.09 -1.28 19.12
N ALA A 69 -13.70 -2.05 20.14
CA ALA A 69 -14.58 -2.64 21.14
C ALA A 69 -14.10 -2.28 22.55
N GLY A 70 -14.19 -0.99 22.90
CA GLY A 70 -13.74 -0.49 24.20
C GLY A 70 -12.22 -0.62 24.36
N PHE A 71 -11.78 -1.54 25.22
CA PHE A 71 -10.35 -1.82 25.46
C PHE A 71 -9.73 -2.84 24.50
N THR A 72 -10.51 -3.42 23.59
CA THR A 72 -10.02 -4.38 22.59
C THR A 72 -10.21 -3.86 21.17
N LEU A 73 -9.29 -4.23 20.28
CA LEU A 73 -9.31 -3.91 18.86
C LEU A 73 -9.49 -5.21 18.08
N ALA A 74 -10.58 -5.31 17.32
CA ALA A 74 -10.77 -6.42 16.39
C ALA A 74 -10.23 -6.04 15.01
N TYR A 75 -9.37 -6.90 14.47
CA TYR A 75 -8.77 -6.76 13.15
C TYR A 75 -9.48 -7.70 12.18
N VAL A 76 -10.06 -7.14 11.12
CA VAL A 76 -10.69 -7.92 10.05
C VAL A 76 -9.95 -7.63 8.74
N SER A 77 -9.04 -8.51 8.37
CA SER A 77 -8.32 -8.46 7.09
C SER A 77 -9.21 -9.00 5.98
N ASN A 78 -9.36 -8.28 4.87
CA ASN A 78 -10.18 -8.70 3.73
C ASN A 78 -9.41 -8.91 2.42
N GLY A 79 -8.11 -8.63 2.43
CA GLY A 79 -7.29 -8.66 1.24
C GLY A 79 -6.81 -10.06 0.81
N PRO A 80 -5.96 -10.10 -0.23
CA PRO A 80 -5.33 -11.30 -0.76
C PRO A 80 -4.55 -12.14 0.26
N CYS A 81 -4.16 -11.55 1.39
CA CYS A 81 -3.39 -12.23 2.44
C CYS A 81 -4.03 -13.54 2.92
N LYS A 82 -5.38 -13.66 2.85
CA LYS A 82 -6.14 -14.86 3.21
C LYS A 82 -5.74 -16.12 2.43
N TYR A 83 -5.23 -15.96 1.21
CA TYR A 83 -4.85 -17.09 0.35
C TYR A 83 -3.47 -17.67 0.68
N PHE A 84 -2.65 -16.94 1.44
CA PHE A 84 -1.26 -17.32 1.75
C PHE A 84 -1.09 -17.89 3.18
N GLY A 85 -2.16 -17.92 3.96
CA GLY A 85 -2.19 -18.42 5.33
C GLY A 85 -2.86 -17.45 6.31
N THR A 86 -3.11 -17.89 7.53
CA THR A 86 -3.71 -17.02 8.57
C THR A 86 -2.71 -16.02 9.14
N ASN A 87 -1.42 -16.39 9.22
CA ASN A 87 -0.38 -15.54 9.80
C ASN A 87 0.13 -14.46 8.84
N THR A 88 -0.05 -14.64 7.53
CA THR A 88 0.43 -13.68 6.51
C THR A 88 -0.30 -12.35 6.57
N CYS A 89 -1.58 -12.36 6.99
CA CYS A 89 -2.36 -11.13 7.21
C CYS A 89 -1.88 -10.31 8.43
N PHE A 90 -1.12 -10.91 9.35
CA PHE A 90 -0.60 -10.22 10.54
C PHE A 90 0.78 -9.61 10.30
N VAL A 91 1.54 -10.18 9.35
CA VAL A 91 2.91 -9.75 9.03
C VAL A 91 2.93 -8.62 8.01
N GLY A 92 1.97 -8.63 7.08
CA GLY A 92 1.86 -7.62 6.03
C GLY A 92 1.15 -6.36 6.47
#